data_AF-A0A2E0HF90-F1
#
_entry.id   AF-A0A2E0HF90-F1
#
_cell.length_a   1.000
_cell.length_b   1.000
_cell.length_c   1.000
_cell.angle_alpha   90.00
_cell.angle_beta   90.00
_cell.angle_gamma   90.00
#
_symmetry.space_group_name_H-M   'P 1'
#
loop_
_entity.id
_entity.type
_entity.pdbx_description
1 polymer ?
#
loop_
_entity_poly.entity_id
_entity_poly.type
_entity_poly.pdbx_seq_one_letter_code
_entity_poly.pdbx_strand_id
1 'polypeptide(L)'
;MPRNYLFLLGFIATILTGCGLENDTEEDTDTASVTVDVEQSPYLPLTNASTFYYSQSGASTQGDIRGRITFDVGASSNRGYSVYRITIRGGSQDLDLLLRSTRDQIYLLGLDGPLTPNASTLVDHLRFTNPIPLLGARSDETTGASADITVDGNAVGNPEILYDVSNSQAPVFNNAGWELPTLRATVDAQVTVDLGGAGTAEVPLELVFFFTRGLGLVQHSARYNNATNSAYELVFESLEGVPNIVAFTQDGNNANGTSSLFTLAEDPTTNTPINSGDYRVVNLAELSALGWLQIQENAQSQFTAAINTNSPQLPDVLTSIQVLFEDRYDGGERLSANVTLLGP
;
A
#
# COMPACT_ATOMS: atom_id res chain seq x y z
N MET A 1 2.04 -19.09 28.29
CA MET A 1 2.25 -19.41 26.86
C MET A 1 2.39 -18.08 26.16
N PRO A 2 3.49 -17.80 25.45
CA PRO A 2 3.81 -16.43 25.10
C PRO A 2 2.81 -15.92 24.06
N ARG A 3 2.17 -14.80 24.41
CA ARG A 3 1.26 -14.00 23.61
C ARG A 3 2.13 -13.16 22.68
N ASN A 4 1.95 -13.28 21.37
CA ASN A 4 2.58 -12.38 20.41
C ASN A 4 1.64 -11.21 20.15
N TYR A 5 2.19 -10.01 20.32
CA TYR A 5 1.49 -8.74 20.41
C TYR A 5 1.35 -8.10 19.02
N LEU A 6 0.14 -7.70 18.63
CA LEU A 6 -0.12 -6.70 17.59
C LEU A 6 -0.42 -5.38 18.31
N PHE A 7 0.52 -4.43 18.32
CA PHE A 7 0.27 -3.08 18.83
C PHE A 7 0.33 -2.06 17.69
N LEU A 8 -0.80 -1.37 17.54
CA LEU A 8 -1.03 -0.21 16.69
C LEU A 8 -0.14 0.96 17.18
N LEU A 9 0.73 1.52 16.34
CA LEU A 9 1.46 2.76 16.64
C LEU A 9 0.94 3.88 15.73
N GLY A 10 0.31 4.88 16.37
CA GLY A 10 -0.20 6.09 15.73
C GLY A 10 0.92 7.10 15.45
N PHE A 11 0.86 7.71 14.27
CA PHE A 11 1.78 8.75 13.82
C PHE A 11 1.42 10.12 14.42
N ILE A 12 2.41 10.78 15.03
CA ILE A 12 2.50 12.25 15.11
C ILE A 12 3.88 12.60 14.54
N ALA A 13 3.92 13.13 13.33
CA ALA A 13 5.14 13.67 12.72
C ALA A 13 5.13 15.20 12.85
N THR A 14 6.02 15.72 13.69
CA THR A 14 6.32 17.15 13.80
C THR A 14 7.28 17.54 12.67
N ILE A 15 6.89 18.54 11.89
CA ILE A 15 7.69 19.13 10.80
C ILE A 15 8.89 19.86 11.39
N LEU A 16 10.11 19.45 11.02
CA LEU A 16 11.31 20.27 11.16
C LEU A 16 11.59 20.95 9.81
N THR A 17 11.26 22.23 9.72
CA THR A 17 11.72 23.15 8.68
C THR A 17 13.16 23.56 8.98
N GLY A 18 14.05 23.38 8.01
CA GLY A 18 15.42 23.91 8.04
C GLY A 18 15.79 24.51 6.69
N CYS A 19 15.68 25.84 6.58
CA CYS A 19 16.24 26.63 5.49
C CYS A 19 17.75 26.85 5.68
N GLY A 20 18.54 26.84 4.59
CA GLY A 20 19.89 27.43 4.58
C GLY A 20 20.82 27.09 3.39
N LEU A 21 20.67 27.84 2.28
CA LEU A 21 21.68 28.37 1.32
C LEU A 21 22.96 27.56 0.95
N GLU A 22 23.12 27.13 -0.31
CA GLU A 22 23.78 27.78 -1.49
C GLU A 22 25.32 27.64 -1.57
N ASN A 23 25.85 26.81 -2.50
CA ASN A 23 26.38 27.26 -3.81
C ASN A 23 27.07 26.13 -4.64
N ASP A 24 26.65 26.06 -5.92
CA ASP A 24 27.41 25.81 -7.16
C ASP A 24 28.24 24.52 -7.36
N THR A 25 27.79 23.59 -8.22
CA THR A 25 27.99 23.61 -9.69
C THR A 25 27.40 22.35 -10.34
N GLU A 26 26.94 22.53 -11.58
CA GLU A 26 26.07 21.70 -12.42
C GLU A 26 26.52 20.25 -12.73
N GLU A 27 25.56 19.32 -12.66
CA GLU A 27 25.23 18.43 -13.80
C GLU A 27 23.74 18.05 -13.67
N ASP A 28 22.90 18.71 -14.46
CA ASP A 28 21.45 18.51 -14.51
C ASP A 28 21.16 17.23 -15.31
N THR A 29 21.35 16.07 -14.68
CA THR A 29 20.59 14.89 -15.08
C THR A 29 19.20 15.07 -14.50
N ASP A 30 18.30 15.58 -15.34
CA ASP A 30 16.86 15.66 -15.12
C ASP A 30 16.28 14.22 -15.07
N THR A 31 16.76 13.40 -14.12
CA THR A 31 16.05 12.22 -13.66
C THR A 31 14.90 12.77 -12.85
N ALA A 32 13.69 12.72 -13.42
CA ALA A 32 12.46 13.05 -12.71
C ALA A 32 12.41 12.28 -11.39
N SER A 33 12.91 12.88 -10.31
CA SER A 33 12.92 12.26 -8.99
C SER A 33 11.52 12.48 -8.43
N VAL A 34 10.69 11.43 -8.47
CA VAL A 34 9.41 11.49 -7.77
C VAL A 34 9.70 11.49 -6.28
N THR A 35 9.38 12.60 -5.61
CA THR A 35 9.33 12.63 -4.15
C THR A 35 8.23 11.69 -3.69
N VAL A 36 8.60 10.64 -2.96
CA VAL A 36 7.63 9.71 -2.38
C VAL A 36 6.91 10.41 -1.23
N ASP A 37 5.58 10.48 -1.28
CA ASP A 37 4.78 11.06 -0.21
C ASP A 37 4.92 10.21 1.06
N VAL A 38 5.49 10.79 2.12
CA VAL A 38 5.68 10.12 3.43
C VAL A 38 4.37 10.05 4.23
N GLU A 39 3.33 10.74 3.78
CA GLU A 39 2.04 10.84 4.46
C GLU A 39 0.98 9.97 3.77
N GLN A 40 0.74 8.79 4.34
CA GLN A 40 -0.27 7.84 3.86
C GLN A 40 -1.50 7.83 4.76
N SER A 41 -2.64 7.40 4.19
CA SER A 41 -3.87 7.21 4.94
C SER A 41 -3.68 6.08 5.95
N PRO A 42 -4.14 6.22 7.20
CA PRO A 42 -4.07 5.12 8.16
C PRO A 42 -4.89 3.90 7.72
N TYR A 43 -5.85 4.07 6.80
CA TYR A 43 -6.68 3.00 6.24
C TYR A 43 -6.03 2.27 5.06
N LEU A 44 -4.94 2.80 4.52
CA LEU A 44 -4.15 2.14 3.49
C LEU A 44 -2.69 2.56 3.64
N PRO A 45 -2.01 2.02 4.68
CA PRO A 45 -0.57 2.15 4.81
C PRO A 45 0.07 1.28 3.71
N LEU A 46 0.39 1.91 2.58
CA LEU A 46 0.98 1.26 1.42
C LEU A 46 2.46 0.98 1.71
N THR A 47 2.71 -0.18 2.29
CA THR A 47 4.04 -0.74 2.44
C THR A 47 4.36 -1.50 1.15
N ASN A 48 5.27 -0.95 0.36
CA ASN A 48 5.70 -1.60 -0.87
C ASN A 48 6.39 -2.95 -0.53
N ALA A 49 6.29 -3.91 -1.45
CA ALA A 49 6.67 -5.32 -1.32
C ALA A 49 5.93 -6.14 -0.24
N SER A 50 4.93 -5.56 0.43
CA SER A 50 3.99 -6.33 1.26
C SER A 50 3.13 -7.25 0.39
N THR A 51 3.06 -8.51 0.78
CA THR A 51 2.25 -9.52 0.11
C THR A 51 1.10 -9.92 1.01
N PHE A 52 -0.11 -9.61 0.56
CA PHE A 52 -1.37 -9.99 1.18
C PHE A 52 -1.83 -11.30 0.56
N TYR A 53 -2.24 -12.25 1.39
CA TYR A 53 -2.90 -13.45 0.94
C TYR A 53 -4.39 -13.29 1.14
N TYR A 54 -5.10 -13.64 0.09
CA TYR A 54 -6.54 -13.61 0.02
C TYR A 54 -7.05 -15.02 -0.29
N SER A 55 -8.27 -15.27 0.17
CA SER A 55 -9.07 -16.39 -0.25
C SER A 55 -10.29 -15.87 -1.00
N GLN A 56 -10.67 -16.56 -2.07
CA GLN A 56 -11.98 -16.31 -2.65
C GLN A 56 -13.06 -16.73 -1.66
N SER A 57 -14.10 -15.90 -1.50
CA SER A 57 -15.23 -16.19 -0.62
C SER A 57 -15.84 -17.55 -0.95
N GLY A 58 -15.87 -18.45 0.04
CA GLY A 58 -16.36 -19.82 -0.12
C GLY A 58 -15.38 -20.82 -0.76
N ALA A 59 -14.12 -20.43 -1.02
CA ALA A 59 -13.10 -21.34 -1.52
C ALA A 59 -12.76 -22.45 -0.51
N SER A 60 -12.42 -23.63 -1.03
CA SER A 60 -11.97 -24.77 -0.22
C SER A 60 -10.51 -24.69 0.20
N THR A 61 -9.72 -23.89 -0.51
CA THR A 61 -8.30 -23.66 -0.24
C THR A 61 -8.14 -22.25 0.27
N GLN A 62 -7.43 -22.15 1.39
CA GLN A 62 -7.09 -20.88 2.01
C GLN A 62 -5.76 -20.33 1.41
N GLY A 63 -5.71 -19.03 1.15
CA GLY A 63 -4.52 -18.28 0.71
C GLY A 63 -4.12 -18.53 -0.74
N ASP A 64 -5.08 -18.93 -1.60
CA ASP A 64 -4.80 -19.29 -2.99
C ASP A 64 -4.62 -18.09 -3.92
N ILE A 65 -4.97 -16.89 -3.45
CA ILE A 65 -4.84 -15.63 -4.20
C ILE A 65 -3.83 -14.72 -3.48
N ARG A 66 -2.86 -14.21 -4.24
CA ARG A 66 -1.79 -13.34 -3.75
C ARG A 66 -2.00 -11.92 -4.26
N GLY A 67 -2.02 -10.94 -3.36
CA GLY A 67 -1.98 -9.52 -3.66
C GLY A 67 -0.64 -8.92 -3.25
N ARG A 68 0.20 -8.49 -4.19
CA ARG A 68 1.47 -7.80 -3.89
C ARG A 68 1.31 -6.30 -4.09
N ILE A 69 1.70 -5.51 -3.09
CA ILE A 69 1.78 -4.05 -3.22
C ILE A 69 3.14 -3.67 -3.81
N THR A 70 3.15 -2.93 -4.90
CA THR A 70 4.35 -2.42 -5.57
C THR A 70 4.26 -0.91 -5.81
N PHE A 71 5.38 -0.19 -5.74
CA PHE A 71 5.47 1.22 -6.09
C PHE A 71 5.68 1.33 -7.60
N ASP A 72 4.74 1.95 -8.30
CA ASP A 72 4.77 2.04 -9.76
C ASP A 72 5.53 3.28 -10.20
N VAL A 73 6.83 3.15 -10.44
CA VAL A 73 7.73 4.26 -10.83
C VAL A 73 7.25 4.94 -12.10
N GLY A 74 6.83 4.17 -13.10
CA GLY A 74 6.39 4.71 -14.39
C GLY A 74 5.13 5.54 -14.26
N ALA A 75 4.10 4.98 -13.60
CA ALA A 75 2.86 5.70 -13.36
C ALA A 75 3.08 6.92 -12.44
N SER A 76 3.96 6.79 -11.44
CA SER A 76 4.27 7.88 -10.51
C SER A 76 4.97 9.04 -11.22
N SER A 77 5.95 8.74 -12.07
CA SER A 77 6.68 9.75 -12.85
C SER A 77 5.77 10.48 -13.82
N ASN A 78 4.88 9.75 -14.50
CA ASN A 78 3.93 10.33 -15.46
C ASN A 78 2.88 11.23 -14.79
N ARG A 79 2.49 10.92 -13.54
CA ARG A 79 1.42 11.64 -12.84
C ARG A 79 1.93 12.70 -11.86
N GLY A 80 3.23 12.71 -11.53
CA GLY A 80 3.83 13.66 -10.61
C GLY A 80 3.49 13.44 -9.14
N TYR A 81 3.05 12.22 -8.78
CA TYR A 81 2.77 11.82 -7.40
C TYR A 81 2.95 10.31 -7.22
N SER A 82 3.03 9.84 -5.98
CA SER A 82 3.22 8.41 -5.68
C SER A 82 2.01 7.56 -6.09
N VAL A 83 2.24 6.55 -6.92
CA VAL A 83 1.27 5.54 -7.35
C VAL A 83 1.72 4.17 -6.88
N TYR A 84 0.80 3.42 -6.28
CA TYR A 84 1.02 2.05 -5.85
C TYR A 84 0.09 1.13 -6.60
N ARG A 85 0.59 -0.05 -6.93
CA ARG A 85 -0.14 -1.10 -7.63
C ARG A 85 -0.32 -2.29 -6.68
N ILE A 86 -1.56 -2.74 -6.50
CA ILE A 86 -1.85 -4.00 -5.82
C ILE A 86 -2.12 -5.06 -6.89
N THR A 87 -1.12 -5.90 -7.15
CA THR A 87 -1.15 -6.98 -8.14
C THR A 87 -1.80 -8.21 -7.52
N ILE A 88 -3.04 -8.50 -7.88
CA ILE A 88 -3.84 -9.63 -7.40
C ILE A 88 -3.77 -10.77 -8.42
N ARG A 89 -3.20 -11.91 -8.03
CA ARG A 89 -2.97 -13.08 -8.89
C ARG A 89 -3.29 -14.37 -8.15
N GLY A 90 -3.96 -15.31 -8.82
CA GLY A 90 -4.25 -16.64 -8.29
C GLY A 90 -5.67 -17.08 -8.60
N GLY A 91 -5.92 -18.39 -8.59
CA GLY A 91 -7.20 -18.94 -9.04
C GLY A 91 -7.54 -18.50 -10.46
N SER A 92 -8.71 -17.87 -10.64
CA SER A 92 -9.15 -17.23 -11.89
C SER A 92 -8.93 -15.71 -11.92
N GLN A 93 -8.21 -15.16 -10.94
CA GLN A 93 -8.02 -13.71 -10.81
C GLN A 93 -6.67 -13.27 -11.36
N ASP A 94 -6.73 -12.28 -12.24
CA ASP A 94 -5.59 -11.54 -12.78
C ASP A 94 -6.00 -10.06 -12.90
N LEU A 95 -5.68 -9.27 -11.87
CA LEU A 95 -6.09 -7.88 -11.76
C LEU A 95 -5.04 -7.05 -11.00
N ASP A 96 -4.77 -5.84 -11.46
CA ASP A 96 -4.01 -4.82 -10.77
C ASP A 96 -4.92 -3.67 -10.35
N LEU A 97 -4.86 -3.27 -9.08
CA LEU A 97 -5.48 -2.04 -8.59
C LEU A 97 -4.42 -0.94 -8.54
N LEU A 98 -4.66 0.19 -9.19
CA LEU A 98 -3.79 1.36 -9.05
C LEU A 98 -4.37 2.33 -8.02
N LEU A 99 -3.62 2.56 -6.94
CA LEU A 99 -4.03 3.35 -5.79
C LEU A 99 -3.02 4.45 -5.45
N ARG A 100 -3.53 5.54 -4.90
CA ARG A 100 -2.76 6.60 -4.27
C ARG A 100 -3.30 6.79 -2.86
N SER A 101 -2.41 6.95 -1.90
CA SER A 101 -2.78 7.23 -0.52
C SER A 101 -2.18 8.57 -0.13
N THR A 102 -2.97 9.42 0.53
CA THR A 102 -2.54 10.63 1.22
C THR A 102 -2.99 10.54 2.67
N ARG A 103 -2.55 11.46 3.56
CA ARG A 103 -2.96 11.47 4.97
C ARG A 103 -4.47 11.25 5.18
N ASP A 104 -5.30 11.92 4.37
CA ASP A 104 -6.75 11.99 4.59
C ASP A 104 -7.57 11.24 3.53
N GLN A 105 -6.95 10.73 2.47
CA GLN A 105 -7.68 10.20 1.32
C GLN A 105 -7.01 8.96 0.72
N ILE A 106 -7.83 8.07 0.15
CA ILE A 106 -7.38 7.00 -0.73
C ILE A 106 -8.01 7.27 -2.09
N TYR A 107 -7.23 7.23 -3.16
CA TYR A 107 -7.74 7.41 -4.51
C TYR A 107 -7.56 6.13 -5.33
N LEU A 108 -8.61 5.76 -6.07
CA LEU A 108 -8.55 4.77 -7.12
C LEU A 108 -8.18 5.45 -8.44
N LEU A 109 -7.10 4.98 -9.05
CA LEU A 109 -6.58 5.51 -10.32
C LEU A 109 -6.87 4.60 -11.50
N GLY A 110 -7.22 3.36 -11.24
CA GLY A 110 -7.60 2.43 -12.28
C GLY A 110 -7.52 0.97 -11.86
N LEU A 111 -7.91 0.15 -12.82
CA LEU A 111 -7.92 -1.30 -12.81
C LEU A 111 -7.23 -1.75 -14.10
N ASP A 112 -6.22 -2.61 -13.99
CA ASP A 112 -5.66 -3.31 -15.15
C ASP A 112 -5.91 -4.81 -15.00
N GLY A 113 -6.18 -5.51 -16.09
CA GLY A 113 -6.44 -6.94 -16.09
C GLY A 113 -7.69 -7.26 -16.89
N PRO A 114 -7.84 -8.50 -17.38
CA PRO A 114 -9.00 -8.87 -18.17
C PRO A 114 -10.29 -8.77 -17.34
N LEU A 115 -11.04 -7.68 -17.50
CA LEU A 115 -12.41 -7.59 -17.02
C LEU A 115 -13.33 -8.04 -18.14
N THR A 116 -14.16 -9.05 -17.87
CA THR A 116 -15.07 -9.64 -18.87
C THR A 116 -16.52 -9.28 -18.52
N PRO A 117 -16.97 -8.04 -18.81
CA PRO A 117 -18.31 -7.60 -18.44
C PRO A 117 -19.44 -8.38 -19.14
N ASN A 118 -19.13 -8.94 -20.30
CA ASN A 118 -20.01 -9.83 -21.04
C ASN A 118 -19.17 -10.83 -21.88
N ALA A 119 -19.83 -11.82 -22.51
CA ALA A 119 -19.15 -12.90 -23.22
C ALA A 119 -18.29 -12.46 -24.44
N SER A 120 -18.42 -11.21 -24.89
CA SER A 120 -17.81 -10.70 -26.13
C SER A 120 -16.93 -9.47 -25.93
N THR A 121 -16.74 -9.00 -24.69
CA THR A 121 -15.98 -7.79 -24.41
C THR A 121 -14.94 -8.09 -23.35
N LEU A 122 -13.67 -7.84 -23.66
CA LEU A 122 -12.58 -7.84 -22.71
C LEU A 122 -12.09 -6.42 -22.51
N VAL A 123 -12.21 -5.90 -21.30
CA VAL A 123 -11.59 -4.62 -20.92
C VAL A 123 -10.22 -4.96 -20.34
N ASP A 124 -9.14 -4.52 -21.00
CA ASP A 124 -7.77 -4.83 -20.59
C ASP A 124 -7.26 -3.87 -19.51
N HIS A 125 -7.70 -2.60 -19.59
CA HIS A 125 -7.49 -1.63 -18.53
C HIS A 125 -8.54 -0.53 -18.56
N LEU A 126 -8.76 0.05 -17.38
CA LEU A 126 -9.59 1.21 -17.10
C LEU A 126 -8.80 2.13 -16.17
N ARG A 127 -8.23 3.21 -16.70
CA ARG A 127 -7.36 4.13 -15.93
C ARG A 127 -7.95 5.52 -15.92
N PHE A 128 -8.38 5.99 -14.75
CA PHE A 128 -8.99 7.30 -14.62
C PHE A 128 -7.95 8.42 -14.81
N THR A 129 -8.33 9.41 -15.62
CA THR A 129 -7.59 10.66 -15.78
C THR A 129 -7.67 11.47 -14.49
N ASN A 130 -8.86 11.52 -13.89
CA ASN A 130 -9.11 12.11 -12.58
C ASN A 130 -9.33 10.98 -11.56
N PRO A 131 -8.45 10.80 -10.56
CA PRO A 131 -8.58 9.73 -9.58
C PRO A 131 -9.89 9.81 -8.79
N ILE A 132 -10.54 8.66 -8.57
CA ILE A 132 -11.78 8.56 -7.79
C ILE A 132 -11.43 8.52 -6.29
N PRO A 133 -11.86 9.49 -5.46
CA PRO A 133 -11.65 9.40 -4.02
C PRO A 133 -12.51 8.28 -3.42
N LEU A 134 -11.91 7.41 -2.62
CA LEU A 134 -12.58 6.28 -1.97
C LEU A 134 -13.07 6.59 -0.56
N LEU A 135 -12.57 7.66 0.08
CA LEU A 135 -12.98 8.10 1.41
C LEU A 135 -13.74 9.43 1.30
N GLY A 136 -14.98 9.49 1.78
CA GLY A 136 -15.76 10.72 1.74
C GLY A 136 -17.20 10.53 2.19
N ALA A 137 -17.95 11.63 2.24
CA ALA A 137 -19.40 11.53 2.32
C ALA A 137 -19.94 11.06 0.98
N ARG A 138 -21.02 10.28 1.00
CA ARG A 138 -21.78 9.98 -0.22
C ARG A 138 -22.21 11.30 -0.87
N SER A 139 -21.84 11.51 -2.12
CA SER A 139 -22.52 12.53 -2.93
C SER A 139 -23.83 11.93 -3.43
N ASP A 140 -24.92 12.70 -3.34
CA ASP A 140 -26.16 12.40 -4.07
C ASP A 140 -26.07 12.89 -5.54
N GLU A 141 -24.87 13.30 -5.94
CA GLU A 141 -24.54 13.81 -7.26
C GLU A 141 -23.57 12.84 -7.93
N THR A 142 -24.03 12.26 -9.04
CA THR A 142 -23.21 11.44 -9.92
C THR A 142 -22.13 12.29 -10.55
N THR A 143 -20.88 11.89 -10.36
CA THR A 143 -19.71 12.63 -10.84
C THR A 143 -19.23 12.05 -12.16
N GLY A 144 -18.93 12.94 -13.11
CA GLY A 144 -18.28 12.56 -14.38
C GLY A 144 -16.79 12.33 -14.19
N ALA A 145 -16.28 11.20 -14.67
CA ALA A 145 -14.86 10.92 -14.84
C ALA A 145 -14.54 10.66 -16.32
N SER A 146 -13.27 10.86 -16.67
CA SER A 146 -12.70 10.37 -17.92
C SER A 146 -11.65 9.31 -17.60
N ALA A 147 -11.47 8.37 -18.51
CA ALA A 147 -10.46 7.33 -18.38
C ALA A 147 -9.85 6.98 -19.74
N ASP A 148 -8.63 6.45 -19.68
CA ASP A 148 -8.05 5.68 -20.76
C ASP A 148 -8.55 4.23 -20.63
N ILE A 149 -9.21 3.73 -21.68
CA ILE A 149 -9.76 2.38 -21.73
C ILE A 149 -9.21 1.66 -22.96
N THR A 150 -8.83 0.40 -22.77
CA THR A 150 -8.55 -0.52 -23.88
C THR A 150 -9.52 -1.68 -23.83
N VAL A 151 -10.18 -1.96 -24.96
CA VAL A 151 -11.11 -3.07 -25.16
C VAL A 151 -10.60 -3.96 -26.28
N ASP A 152 -10.43 -5.25 -25.99
CA ASP A 152 -9.90 -6.25 -26.92
C ASP A 152 -8.60 -5.78 -27.61
N GLY A 153 -7.69 -5.16 -26.85
CA GLY A 153 -6.43 -4.60 -27.34
C GLY A 153 -6.52 -3.28 -28.10
N ASN A 154 -7.71 -2.68 -28.23
CA ASN A 154 -7.91 -1.40 -28.93
C ASN A 154 -8.25 -0.28 -27.95
N ALA A 155 -7.53 0.85 -28.06
CA ALA A 155 -7.85 2.05 -27.30
C ALA A 155 -9.23 2.58 -27.69
N VAL A 156 -10.06 2.92 -26.70
CA VAL A 156 -11.38 3.52 -26.93
C VAL A 156 -11.30 5.01 -26.65
N GLY A 157 -11.79 5.81 -27.60
CA GLY A 157 -11.83 7.26 -27.47
C GLY A 157 -12.98 7.73 -26.59
N ASN A 158 -12.67 8.62 -25.63
CA ASN A 158 -13.62 9.39 -24.82
C ASN A 158 -14.73 8.57 -24.13
N PRO A 159 -14.40 7.56 -23.30
CA PRO A 159 -15.42 6.88 -22.51
C PRO A 159 -16.07 7.86 -21.53
N GLU A 160 -17.39 7.78 -21.42
CA GLU A 160 -18.14 8.51 -20.41
C GLU A 160 -18.25 7.63 -19.17
N ILE A 161 -17.82 8.16 -18.02
CA ILE A 161 -17.90 7.45 -16.75
C ILE A 161 -18.70 8.29 -15.78
N LEU A 162 -19.75 7.70 -15.28
CA LEU A 162 -20.59 8.27 -14.25
C LEU A 162 -20.42 7.41 -13.00
N TYR A 163 -20.03 8.01 -11.89
CA TYR A 163 -19.81 7.25 -10.66
C TYR A 163 -20.38 7.94 -9.41
N ASP A 164 -20.76 7.10 -8.46
CA ASP A 164 -21.09 7.45 -7.09
C ASP A 164 -20.11 6.76 -6.14
N VAL A 165 -19.72 7.45 -5.07
CA VAL A 165 -18.92 6.87 -3.97
C VAL A 165 -19.74 6.92 -2.71
N SER A 166 -19.75 5.83 -1.95
CA SER A 166 -20.36 5.80 -0.63
C SER A 166 -19.44 5.13 0.38
N ASN A 167 -19.44 5.67 1.60
CA ASN A 167 -18.73 5.09 2.73
C ASN A 167 -19.69 4.73 3.86
N SER A 168 -19.45 3.58 4.47
CA SER A 168 -20.18 3.16 5.65
C SER A 168 -19.24 2.47 6.63
N GLN A 169 -19.58 2.53 7.92
CA GLN A 169 -18.99 1.60 8.87
C GLN A 169 -19.46 0.19 8.50
N ALA A 170 -18.54 -0.76 8.52
CA ALA A 170 -18.79 -2.16 8.17
C ALA A 170 -18.69 -3.05 9.42
N PRO A 171 -19.11 -4.33 9.33
CA PRO A 171 -18.83 -5.30 10.38
C PRO A 171 -17.32 -5.34 10.68
N VAL A 172 -16.97 -5.55 11.95
CA VAL A 172 -15.58 -5.67 12.38
C VAL A 172 -14.88 -6.79 11.62
N PHE A 173 -13.69 -6.51 11.10
CA PHE A 173 -12.82 -7.54 10.54
C PHE A 173 -12.21 -8.32 11.70
N ASN A 174 -12.39 -9.64 11.71
CA ASN A 174 -11.81 -10.51 12.73
C ASN A 174 -10.54 -11.17 12.20
N ASN A 175 -9.41 -10.93 12.85
CA ASN A 175 -8.17 -11.64 12.58
C ASN A 175 -7.67 -12.31 13.85
N ALA A 176 -7.67 -13.65 13.89
CA ALA A 176 -7.17 -14.43 15.03
C ALA A 176 -7.76 -13.99 16.40
N GLY A 177 -9.04 -13.59 16.43
CA GLY A 177 -9.72 -13.14 17.65
C GLY A 177 -9.61 -11.64 17.95
N TRP A 178 -8.91 -10.86 17.11
CA TRP A 178 -8.88 -9.42 17.16
C TRP A 178 -9.99 -8.83 16.31
N GLU A 179 -10.86 -8.01 16.89
CA GLU A 179 -11.90 -7.28 16.17
C GLU A 179 -11.39 -5.89 15.79
N LEU A 180 -11.18 -5.67 14.50
CA LEU A 180 -10.68 -4.42 13.96
C LEU A 180 -11.83 -3.67 13.27
N PRO A 181 -12.06 -2.38 13.58
CA PRO A 181 -13.05 -1.58 12.88
C PRO A 181 -12.72 -1.49 11.39
N THR A 182 -13.75 -1.67 10.57
CA THR A 182 -13.61 -1.71 9.12
C THR A 182 -14.42 -0.60 8.48
N LEU A 183 -13.77 0.15 7.59
CA LEU A 183 -14.41 1.14 6.74
C LEU A 183 -14.72 0.50 5.39
N ARG A 184 -15.99 0.53 4.99
CA ARG A 184 -16.40 0.12 3.65
C ARG A 184 -16.41 1.35 2.74
N ALA A 185 -15.78 1.24 1.58
CA ALA A 185 -15.90 2.15 0.46
C ALA A 185 -16.55 1.40 -0.70
N THR A 186 -17.60 1.97 -1.27
CA THR A 186 -18.25 1.42 -2.48
C THR A 186 -18.18 2.46 -3.57
N VAL A 187 -17.61 2.08 -4.70
CA VAL A 187 -17.68 2.84 -5.96
C VAL A 187 -18.72 2.13 -6.82
N ASP A 188 -19.78 2.84 -7.20
CA ASP A 188 -20.75 2.38 -8.18
C ASP A 188 -20.57 3.24 -9.42
N ALA A 189 -20.07 2.64 -10.50
CA ALA A 189 -19.74 3.33 -11.73
C ALA A 189 -20.45 2.70 -12.93
N GLN A 190 -20.94 3.55 -13.81
CA GLN A 190 -21.44 3.18 -15.12
C GLN A 190 -20.42 3.68 -16.14
N VAL A 191 -19.81 2.75 -16.88
CA VAL A 191 -18.85 3.07 -17.94
C VAL A 191 -19.54 2.88 -19.28
N THR A 192 -19.66 3.97 -20.04
CA THR A 192 -20.21 3.96 -21.40
C THR A 192 -19.09 4.13 -22.40
N VAL A 193 -19.00 3.16 -23.31
CA VAL A 193 -17.91 3.03 -24.28
C VAL A 193 -18.50 3.10 -25.69
N ASP A 194 -18.02 4.01 -26.53
CA ASP A 194 -18.38 4.04 -27.95
C ASP A 194 -17.51 3.07 -28.74
N LEU A 195 -18.11 2.00 -29.25
CA LEU A 195 -17.45 0.99 -30.10
C LEU A 195 -17.55 1.36 -31.59
N GLY A 196 -17.90 2.61 -31.90
CA GLY A 196 -18.03 3.14 -33.25
C GLY A 196 -19.21 2.51 -34.00
N GLY A 197 -18.93 1.92 -35.17
CA GLY A 197 -19.97 1.31 -36.03
C GLY A 197 -20.75 0.14 -35.40
N ALA A 198 -20.31 -0.35 -34.23
CA ALA A 198 -20.98 -1.37 -33.44
C ALA A 198 -21.94 -0.79 -32.37
N GLY A 199 -21.96 0.53 -32.16
CA GLY A 199 -22.78 1.21 -31.15
C GLY A 199 -22.07 1.42 -29.82
N THR A 200 -22.84 1.74 -28.77
CA THR A 200 -22.33 1.97 -27.41
C THR A 200 -22.49 0.73 -26.55
N ALA A 201 -21.47 0.42 -25.75
CA ALA A 201 -21.53 -0.61 -24.71
C ALA A 201 -21.57 0.04 -23.32
N GLU A 202 -22.43 -0.51 -22.48
CA GLU A 202 -22.58 -0.12 -21.07
C GLU A 202 -21.99 -1.21 -20.19
N VAL A 203 -21.01 -0.83 -19.37
CA VAL A 203 -20.33 -1.72 -18.42
C VAL A 203 -20.62 -1.21 -17.01
N PRO A 204 -21.50 -1.89 -16.25
CA PRO A 204 -21.64 -1.58 -14.83
C PRO A 204 -20.37 -2.01 -14.11
N LEU A 205 -19.92 -1.21 -13.15
CA LEU A 205 -18.75 -1.47 -12.34
C LEU A 205 -19.02 -1.06 -10.89
N GLU A 206 -19.35 -2.05 -10.07
CA GLU A 206 -19.41 -1.89 -8.62
C GLU A 206 -18.11 -2.44 -8.02
N LEU A 207 -17.37 -1.60 -7.30
CA LEU A 207 -16.19 -1.97 -6.54
C LEU A 207 -16.45 -1.74 -5.06
N VAL A 208 -16.21 -2.75 -4.24
CA VAL A 208 -16.35 -2.64 -2.79
C VAL A 208 -15.02 -2.95 -2.13
N PHE A 209 -14.52 -2.00 -1.37
CA PHE A 209 -13.28 -2.11 -0.61
C PHE A 209 -13.60 -2.06 0.88
N PHE A 210 -12.95 -2.92 1.64
CA PHE A 210 -12.99 -2.91 3.09
C PHE A 210 -11.58 -2.62 3.61
N PHE A 211 -11.46 -1.51 4.32
CA PHE A 211 -10.19 -1.04 4.86
C PHE A 211 -10.19 -1.11 6.38
N THR A 212 -9.08 -1.61 6.92
CA THR A 212 -8.82 -1.62 8.35
C THR A 212 -7.59 -0.78 8.65
N ARG A 213 -7.69 0.10 9.66
CA ARG A 213 -6.55 0.95 10.04
C ARG A 213 -5.33 0.11 10.40
N GLY A 214 -4.17 0.48 9.88
CA GLY A 214 -2.90 -0.19 10.14
C GLY A 214 -2.64 -1.46 9.34
N LEU A 215 -3.68 -2.07 8.73
CA LEU A 215 -3.53 -3.25 7.87
C LEU A 215 -3.73 -2.91 6.38
N GLY A 216 -4.66 -2.01 6.06
CA GLY A 216 -5.00 -1.71 4.68
C GLY A 216 -6.23 -2.46 4.19
N LEU A 217 -6.15 -2.95 2.94
CA LEU A 217 -7.25 -3.63 2.24
C LEU A 217 -7.45 -5.06 2.74
N VAL A 218 -8.49 -5.27 3.56
CA VAL A 218 -8.80 -6.56 4.19
C VAL A 218 -9.88 -7.36 3.45
N GLN A 219 -10.64 -6.72 2.57
CA GLN A 219 -11.56 -7.42 1.67
C GLN A 219 -11.83 -6.55 0.46
N HIS A 220 -11.98 -7.18 -0.70
CA HIS A 220 -12.25 -6.51 -1.96
C HIS A 220 -13.15 -7.36 -2.82
N SER A 221 -14.20 -6.78 -3.37
CA SER A 221 -15.07 -7.44 -4.34
C SER A 221 -15.38 -6.51 -5.50
N ALA A 222 -15.59 -7.09 -6.66
CA ALA A 222 -16.12 -6.36 -7.80
C ALA A 222 -17.29 -7.09 -8.44
N ARG A 223 -18.21 -6.29 -8.97
CA ARG A 223 -19.23 -6.71 -9.92
C ARG A 223 -19.11 -5.83 -11.16
N TYR A 224 -18.59 -6.42 -12.24
CA TYR A 224 -18.43 -5.73 -13.51
C TYR A 224 -19.32 -6.30 -14.62
N ASN A 225 -20.35 -7.06 -14.26
CA ASN A 225 -21.31 -7.68 -15.17
C ASN A 225 -22.73 -7.53 -14.62
N ASN A 226 -23.74 -7.90 -15.43
CA ASN A 226 -25.14 -7.84 -15.02
C ASN A 226 -25.57 -9.00 -14.09
N ALA A 227 -24.63 -9.74 -13.49
CA ALA A 227 -24.97 -10.81 -12.55
C ALA A 227 -25.45 -10.24 -11.21
N THR A 228 -26.25 -11.00 -10.46
CA THR A 228 -26.69 -10.58 -9.13
C THR A 228 -25.58 -10.67 -8.08
N ASN A 229 -24.58 -11.51 -8.31
CA ASN A 229 -23.47 -11.77 -7.39
C ASN A 229 -22.21 -11.05 -7.89
N SER A 230 -21.29 -10.78 -6.97
CA SER A 230 -19.96 -10.28 -7.32
C SER A 230 -19.26 -11.25 -8.27
N ALA A 231 -18.58 -10.70 -9.28
CA ALA A 231 -17.73 -11.48 -10.18
C ALA A 231 -16.57 -12.13 -9.40
N TYR A 232 -16.09 -11.43 -8.37
CA TYR A 232 -15.23 -11.99 -7.35
C TYR A 232 -15.45 -11.34 -5.99
N GLU A 233 -15.08 -12.07 -4.95
CA GLU A 233 -14.96 -11.56 -3.59
C GLU A 233 -13.72 -12.17 -2.96
N LEU A 234 -12.79 -11.31 -2.56
CA LEU A 234 -11.50 -11.66 -1.99
C LEU A 234 -11.49 -11.22 -0.53
N VAL A 235 -11.17 -12.14 0.36
CA VAL A 235 -11.13 -11.91 1.81
C VAL A 235 -9.72 -12.13 2.29
N PHE A 236 -9.20 -11.19 3.07
CA PHE A 236 -7.86 -11.28 3.65
C PHE A 236 -7.75 -12.50 4.54
N GLU A 237 -6.57 -13.12 4.47
CA GLU A 237 -6.23 -14.26 5.28
C GLU A 237 -4.96 -14.02 6.09
N SER A 238 -3.87 -13.70 5.40
CA SER A 238 -2.56 -13.48 6.01
C SER A 238 -1.78 -12.40 5.28
N LEU A 239 -0.68 -12.00 5.90
CA LEU A 239 0.23 -10.97 5.43
C LEU A 239 1.65 -11.50 5.58
N GLU A 240 2.42 -11.41 4.51
CA GLU A 240 3.85 -11.73 4.47
C GLU A 240 4.62 -10.54 3.86
N GLY A 241 5.93 -10.54 4.02
CA GLY A 241 6.81 -9.52 3.46
C GLY A 241 6.79 -8.18 4.20
N VAL A 242 6.27 -8.13 5.43
CA VAL A 242 6.31 -6.92 6.27
C VAL A 242 7.51 -6.96 7.20
N PRO A 243 8.28 -5.86 7.33
CA PRO A 243 9.34 -5.78 8.33
C PRO A 243 8.81 -5.99 9.75
N ASN A 244 9.41 -6.93 10.47
CA ASN A 244 9.14 -7.17 11.88
C ASN A 244 9.48 -5.94 12.72
N ILE A 245 8.75 -5.77 13.81
CA ILE A 245 8.95 -4.67 14.75
C ILE A 245 10.31 -4.81 15.43
N VAL A 246 11.09 -3.73 15.38
CA VAL A 246 12.31 -3.57 16.15
C VAL A 246 12.02 -2.58 17.28
N ALA A 247 12.16 -3.01 18.53
CA ALA A 247 11.89 -2.15 19.68
C ALA A 247 12.94 -2.30 20.78
N PHE A 248 13.22 -1.21 21.48
CA PHE A 248 14.20 -1.14 22.55
C PHE A 248 13.62 -0.49 23.81
N THR A 249 14.09 -0.92 24.97
CA THR A 249 13.90 -0.20 26.24
C THR A 249 14.87 0.97 26.33
N GLN A 250 14.65 1.88 27.29
CA GLN A 250 15.58 2.99 27.59
C GLN A 250 17.01 2.52 27.88
N ASP A 251 17.18 1.30 28.38
CA ASP A 251 18.49 0.72 28.66
C ASP A 251 19.18 0.11 27.41
N GLY A 252 18.58 0.26 26.23
CA GLY A 252 19.13 -0.21 24.95
C GLY A 252 18.96 -1.71 24.71
N ASN A 253 18.18 -2.41 25.55
CA ASN A 253 17.86 -3.83 25.37
C ASN A 253 16.63 -3.99 24.46
N ASN A 254 16.55 -5.09 23.71
CA ASN A 254 15.36 -5.38 22.90
C ASN A 254 14.12 -5.50 23.80
N ALA A 255 13.07 -4.78 23.45
CA ALA A 255 11.82 -4.78 24.19
C ALA A 255 10.90 -5.92 23.75
N ASN A 256 10.11 -6.45 24.68
CA ASN A 256 9.00 -7.38 24.40
C ASN A 256 9.34 -8.58 23.48
N GLY A 257 10.56 -9.09 23.55
CA GLY A 257 11.00 -10.22 22.73
C GLY A 257 11.26 -9.88 21.26
N THR A 258 11.31 -8.60 20.89
CA THR A 258 11.74 -8.15 19.56
C THR A 258 13.22 -8.44 19.33
N SER A 259 13.64 -8.27 18.07
CA SER A 259 15.04 -8.40 17.66
C SER A 259 15.58 -7.05 17.23
N SER A 260 16.89 -6.85 17.39
CA SER A 260 17.62 -5.73 16.78
C SER A 260 17.88 -5.96 15.29
N LEU A 261 17.69 -7.18 14.80
CA LEU A 261 17.84 -7.56 13.39
C LEU A 261 16.57 -7.21 12.61
N PHE A 262 16.73 -6.47 11.51
CA PHE A 262 15.63 -6.24 10.58
C PHE A 262 15.34 -7.52 9.79
N THR A 263 14.10 -7.97 9.85
CA THR A 263 13.63 -9.19 9.19
C THR A 263 12.26 -8.94 8.57
N LEU A 264 11.93 -9.65 7.51
CA LEU A 264 10.60 -9.75 6.94
C LEU A 264 9.89 -10.97 7.53
N ALA A 265 8.61 -10.84 7.86
CA ALA A 265 7.77 -11.98 8.19
C ALA A 265 7.43 -12.76 6.91
N GLU A 266 7.92 -13.99 6.75
CA GLU A 266 7.58 -14.86 5.60
C GLU A 266 6.46 -15.84 5.93
N ASP A 267 6.33 -16.27 7.18
CA ASP A 267 5.23 -17.08 7.71
C ASP A 267 5.18 -16.83 9.23
N PRO A 268 4.07 -17.08 9.95
CA PRO A 268 3.98 -17.00 11.41
C PRO A 268 5.14 -17.60 12.22
N THR A 269 5.96 -18.48 11.62
CA THR A 269 7.11 -19.11 12.27
C THR A 269 8.48 -18.77 11.69
N THR A 270 8.56 -18.08 10.54
CA THR A 270 9.82 -17.84 9.84
C THR A 270 10.02 -16.37 9.47
N ASN A 271 11.25 -15.89 9.71
CA ASN A 271 11.66 -14.52 9.50
C ASN A 271 12.91 -14.49 8.63
N THR A 272 12.88 -13.73 7.54
CA THR A 272 14.01 -13.59 6.62
C THR A 272 14.75 -12.28 6.86
N PRO A 273 16.07 -12.30 7.13
CA PRO A 273 16.85 -11.08 7.32
C PRO A 273 16.84 -10.16 6.10
N ILE A 274 16.71 -8.86 6.33
CA ILE A 274 16.91 -7.85 5.29
C ILE A 274 18.43 -7.66 5.12
N ASN A 275 18.94 -7.99 3.94
CA ASN A 275 20.38 -7.97 3.65
C ASN A 275 20.80 -6.75 2.83
N SER A 276 22.02 -6.27 3.04
CA SER A 276 22.60 -5.15 2.30
C SER A 276 23.00 -5.48 0.86
N GLY A 277 23.08 -6.77 0.53
CA GLY A 277 23.24 -7.25 -0.85
C GLY A 277 22.02 -6.96 -1.72
N ASP A 278 20.82 -7.02 -1.13
CA ASP A 278 19.54 -6.83 -1.81
C ASP A 278 19.01 -5.40 -1.60
N TYR A 279 19.22 -4.83 -0.42
CA TYR A 279 18.68 -3.53 -0.03
C TYR A 279 19.75 -2.49 0.32
N ARG A 280 19.39 -1.21 0.28
CA ARG A 280 20.13 -0.09 0.88
C ARG A 280 19.21 0.73 1.78
N VAL A 281 19.74 1.29 2.88
CA VAL A 281 18.96 2.21 3.73
C VAL A 281 19.03 3.61 3.15
N VAL A 282 17.91 4.15 2.69
CA VAL A 282 17.91 5.44 1.97
C VAL A 282 17.96 6.66 2.90
N ASN A 283 17.37 6.55 4.08
CA ASN A 283 17.38 7.63 5.08
C ASN A 283 18.49 7.46 6.14
N LEU A 284 19.60 6.79 5.79
CA LEU A 284 20.66 6.46 6.74
C LEU A 284 21.32 7.71 7.33
N ALA A 285 21.47 8.77 6.55
CA ALA A 285 22.09 10.02 6.99
C ALA A 285 21.23 10.71 8.06
N GLU A 286 19.92 10.81 7.84
CA GLU A 286 18.95 11.38 8.78
C GLU A 286 18.88 10.54 10.06
N LEU A 287 18.86 9.22 9.93
CA LEU A 287 18.85 8.30 11.08
C LEU A 287 20.13 8.45 11.91
N SER A 288 21.29 8.56 11.26
CA SER A 288 22.58 8.73 11.93
C SER A 288 22.70 10.09 12.63
N ALA A 289 22.05 11.13 12.09
CA ALA A 289 22.03 12.47 12.68
C ALA A 289 21.26 12.55 14.00
N LEU A 290 20.41 11.55 14.32
CA LEU A 290 19.71 11.46 15.60
C LEU A 290 20.67 11.24 16.79
N GLY A 291 21.86 10.68 16.55
CA GLY A 291 22.90 10.46 17.56
C GLY A 291 22.61 9.36 18.59
N TRP A 292 21.34 9.00 18.80
CA TRP A 292 20.90 7.93 19.71
C TRP A 292 20.54 6.62 18.99
N LEU A 293 20.28 6.64 17.68
CA LEU A 293 19.95 5.47 16.87
C LEU A 293 21.07 5.20 15.87
N GLN A 294 21.50 3.95 15.77
CA GLN A 294 22.47 3.49 14.78
C GLN A 294 21.88 2.34 13.99
N ILE A 295 21.86 2.47 12.66
CA ILE A 295 21.57 1.36 11.74
C ILE A 295 22.88 0.92 11.11
N GLN A 296 23.20 -0.37 11.21
CA GLN A 296 24.48 -0.90 10.76
C GLN A 296 24.34 -2.31 10.19
N GLU A 297 25.29 -2.70 9.36
CA GLU A 297 25.41 -4.06 8.84
C GLU A 297 26.22 -4.93 9.80
N ASN A 298 25.74 -6.14 10.07
CA ASN A 298 26.51 -7.13 10.82
C ASN A 298 27.49 -7.88 9.90
N ALA A 299 28.25 -8.83 10.47
CA ALA A 299 29.25 -9.62 9.73
C ALA A 299 28.64 -10.51 8.63
N GLN A 300 27.32 -10.72 8.64
CA GLN A 300 26.55 -11.48 7.67
C GLN A 300 25.85 -10.57 6.64
N SER A 301 26.20 -9.28 6.59
CA SER A 301 25.58 -8.29 5.70
C SER A 301 24.08 -8.08 5.97
N GLN A 302 23.63 -8.31 7.20
CA GLN A 302 22.24 -8.07 7.61
C GLN A 302 22.13 -6.74 8.35
N PHE A 303 21.05 -6.01 8.11
CA PHE A 303 20.82 -4.75 8.81
C PHE A 303 20.39 -4.99 10.26
N THR A 304 21.00 -4.24 11.17
CA THR A 304 20.68 -4.23 12.60
C THR A 304 20.53 -2.81 13.11
N ALA A 305 19.70 -2.63 14.13
CA ALA A 305 19.58 -1.38 14.88
C ALA A 305 20.28 -1.49 16.24
N ALA A 306 20.83 -0.39 16.72
CA ALA A 306 21.37 -0.27 18.07
C ALA A 306 21.02 1.10 18.67
N ILE A 307 20.83 1.14 19.98
CA ILE A 307 20.56 2.36 20.74
C ILE A 307 21.80 2.79 21.49
N ASN A 308 22.22 4.03 21.29
CA ASN A 308 23.24 4.68 22.10
C ASN A 308 22.59 5.35 23.31
N THR A 309 22.54 4.62 24.42
CA THR A 309 21.92 5.07 25.68
C THR A 309 22.65 6.24 26.36
N ASN A 310 23.88 6.54 25.92
CA ASN A 310 24.65 7.68 26.42
C ASN A 310 24.43 8.96 25.59
N SER A 311 23.60 8.89 24.54
CA SER A 311 23.33 10.06 23.70
C SER A 311 22.57 11.13 24.51
N PRO A 312 23.02 12.39 24.50
CA PRO A 312 22.27 13.49 25.12
C PRO A 312 20.95 13.79 24.37
N GLN A 313 20.77 13.22 23.18
CA GLN A 313 19.58 13.35 22.34
C GLN A 313 18.65 12.13 22.48
N LEU A 314 18.95 11.19 23.40
CA LEU A 314 18.10 10.04 23.65
C LEU A 314 16.70 10.52 24.09
N PRO A 315 15.62 10.16 23.37
CA PRO A 315 14.27 10.57 23.74
C PRO A 315 13.85 10.01 25.10
N ASP A 316 13.14 10.81 25.90
CA ASP A 316 12.58 10.44 27.21
C ASP A 316 11.10 10.04 27.14
N VAL A 317 10.54 9.98 25.94
CA VAL A 317 9.18 9.54 25.63
C VAL A 317 9.21 8.43 24.57
N LEU A 318 8.13 7.67 24.48
CA LEU A 318 7.98 6.67 23.43
C LEU A 318 8.19 7.34 22.07
N THR A 319 9.20 6.87 21.34
CA THR A 319 9.63 7.46 20.06
C THR A 319 9.77 6.34 19.03
N SER A 320 9.12 6.49 17.87
CA SER A 320 9.24 5.53 16.77
C SER A 320 9.73 6.25 15.53
N ILE A 321 10.81 5.72 14.94
CA ILE A 321 11.45 6.29 13.75
C ILE A 321 11.38 5.27 12.60
N GLN A 322 11.00 5.75 11.42
CA GLN A 322 10.91 4.94 10.21
C GLN A 322 12.29 4.68 9.62
N VAL A 323 12.55 3.44 9.21
CA VAL A 323 13.75 3.03 8.47
C VAL A 323 13.32 2.58 7.08
N LEU A 324 13.83 3.23 6.05
CA LEU A 324 13.46 2.98 4.67
C LEU A 324 14.56 2.16 3.98
N PHE A 325 14.22 0.95 3.56
CA PHE A 325 15.06 0.11 2.72
C PHE A 325 14.63 0.27 1.26
N GLU A 326 15.58 0.35 0.34
CA GLU A 326 15.32 0.37 -1.10
C GLU A 326 16.04 -0.79 -1.77
N ASP A 327 15.30 -1.54 -2.58
CA ASP A 327 15.78 -2.66 -3.38
C ASP A 327 16.76 -2.15 -4.44
N ARG A 328 17.91 -2.81 -4.55
CA ARG A 328 18.99 -2.44 -5.47
C ARG A 328 18.76 -2.91 -6.91
N TYR A 329 17.89 -3.89 -7.12
CA TYR A 329 17.70 -4.59 -8.39
C TYR A 329 16.31 -4.39 -8.99
N ASP A 330 15.28 -4.19 -8.18
CA ASP A 330 13.88 -4.07 -8.62
C ASP A 330 13.42 -2.60 -8.70
N GLY A 331 14.07 -1.81 -9.56
CA GLY A 331 13.56 -0.49 -9.98
C GLY A 331 13.40 0.57 -8.88
N GLY A 332 13.95 0.38 -7.68
CA GLY A 332 13.80 1.31 -6.55
C GLY A 332 12.58 1.03 -5.65
N GLU A 333 12.04 -0.20 -5.68
CA GLU A 333 11.07 -0.67 -4.69
C GLU A 333 11.56 -0.43 -3.24
N ARG A 334 10.69 0.02 -2.32
CA ARG A 334 11.03 0.33 -0.93
C ARG A 334 10.29 -0.50 0.11
N LEU A 335 10.96 -0.91 1.19
CA LEU A 335 10.34 -1.44 2.41
C LEU A 335 10.42 -0.40 3.51
N SER A 336 9.36 -0.31 4.32
CA SER A 336 9.32 0.59 5.48
C SER A 336 9.30 -0.22 6.77
N ALA A 337 10.37 -0.17 7.53
CA ALA A 337 10.44 -0.67 8.90
C ALA A 337 10.33 0.46 9.92
N ASN A 338 10.21 0.11 11.20
CA ASN A 338 10.26 1.08 12.30
C ASN A 338 11.19 0.58 13.40
N VAL A 339 11.89 1.53 14.03
CA VAL A 339 12.60 1.32 15.30
C VAL A 339 11.90 2.12 16.38
N THR A 340 11.44 1.45 17.43
CA THR A 340 10.74 2.08 18.56
C THR A 340 11.61 2.06 19.81
N LEU A 341 11.86 3.22 20.40
CA LEU A 341 12.38 3.35 21.77
C LEU A 341 11.19 3.54 22.72
N LEU A 342 11.06 2.67 23.72
CA LEU A 342 10.05 2.81 24.76
C LEU A 342 10.40 3.99 25.68
N GLY A 343 9.37 4.66 26.19
CA GLY A 343 9.56 5.59 27.31
C GLY A 343 10.04 4.85 28.57
N PRO A 344 10.60 5.59 29.55
CA PRO A 344 11.07 5.04 30.82
C PRO A 344 9.97 4.39 31.68
#